data_AF-A0AAF0PEC4-F1
#
_entry.id   AF-A0AAF0PEC4-F1
#
_cell.length_a   1.000
_cell.length_b   1.000
_cell.length_c   1.000
_cell.angle_alpha   90.00
_cell.angle_beta   90.00
_cell.angle_gamma   90.00
#
_symmetry.space_group_name_H-M   'P 1'
#
loop_
_entity.id
_entity.type
_entity.pdbx_description
1 polymer ?
#
loop_
_entity_poly.entity_id
_entity_poly.type
_entity_poly.pdbx_seq_one_letter_code
_entity_poly.pdbx_strand_id
1 'polypeptide(L)'
;MDDVIVRREFDWSETPPSIAIVTAIADIENVDPIDLPTTAGTTLYSYVDPGALDALVDGERVAVSFSMAEYRIRIDGAELTVAAE
;
A
#
# COMPACT_ATOMS: atom_id res chain seq x y z
N MET A 1 8.10 13.36 -12.27
CA MET A 1 7.84 13.77 -10.89
C MET A 1 6.64 12.96 -10.50
N ASP A 2 6.83 11.92 -9.70
CA ASP A 2 5.73 11.11 -9.18
C ASP A 2 4.82 12.06 -8.39
N ASP A 3 3.55 12.16 -8.78
CA ASP A 3 2.59 12.99 -8.06
C ASP A 3 2.13 12.21 -6.83
N VAL A 4 2.47 12.72 -5.64
CA VAL A 4 2.09 12.05 -4.40
C VAL A 4 0.58 12.25 -4.21
N ILE A 5 -0.16 11.15 -4.31
CA ILE A 5 -1.62 11.17 -4.19
C ILE A 5 -2.03 11.00 -2.73
N VAL A 6 -1.40 10.05 -2.02
CA VAL A 6 -1.70 9.76 -0.62
C VAL A 6 -0.41 9.68 0.18
N ARG A 7 -0.42 10.31 1.36
CA ARG A 7 0.61 10.16 2.38
C ARG A 7 -0.06 10.10 3.74
N ARG A 8 0.13 9.00 4.47
CA ARG A 8 -0.52 8.73 5.76
C ARG A 8 0.43 7.99 6.69
N GLU A 9 0.40 8.37 7.96
CA GLU A 9 1.09 7.65 9.03
C GLU A 9 0.13 6.61 9.63
N PHE A 10 0.64 5.41 9.90
CA PHE A 10 -0.10 4.30 10.46
C PHE A 10 0.63 3.69 11.66
N ASP A 11 -0.15 3.17 12.60
CA ASP A 11 0.35 2.24 13.60
C ASP A 11 0.24 0.82 13.02
N TRP A 12 1.37 0.21 12.68
CA TRP A 12 1.40 -1.11 12.03
C TRP A 12 0.90 -2.25 12.93
N SER A 13 0.90 -2.04 14.26
CA SER A 13 0.30 -2.99 15.19
C SER A 13 -1.23 -2.93 15.19
N GLU A 14 -1.83 -1.78 14.82
CA GLU A 14 -3.27 -1.65 14.66
C GLU A 14 -3.76 -1.92 13.23
N THR A 15 -3.03 -1.41 12.23
CA THR A 15 -3.38 -1.53 10.82
C THR A 15 -2.23 -2.18 10.06
N PRO A 16 -2.36 -3.43 9.59
CA PRO A 16 -1.31 -4.08 8.82
C PRO A 16 -0.99 -3.29 7.54
N PRO A 17 0.28 -3.21 7.13
CA PRO A 17 0.71 -2.54 5.91
C PRO A 17 -0.08 -2.99 4.67
N SER A 18 -0.35 -4.29 4.55
CA SER A 18 -1.13 -4.86 3.46
C SER A 18 -2.53 -4.24 3.34
N ILE A 19 -3.21 -4.05 4.48
CA ILE A 19 -4.53 -3.42 4.56
C ILE A 19 -4.42 -1.93 4.26
N ALA A 20 -3.44 -1.24 4.85
CA ALA A 20 -3.23 0.19 4.63
C ALA A 20 -3.02 0.53 3.14
N ILE A 21 -2.24 -0.30 2.41
CA ILE A 21 -2.03 -0.13 0.98
C ILE A 21 -3.32 -0.29 0.18
N VAL A 22 -4.05 -1.40 0.39
CA VAL A 22 -5.29 -1.66 -0.34
C VAL A 22 -6.33 -0.57 -0.07
N THR A 23 -6.47 -0.13 1.18
CA THR A 23 -7.37 0.96 1.55
C THR A 23 -6.95 2.28 0.91
N ALA A 24 -5.65 2.60 0.87
CA ALA A 24 -5.17 3.83 0.24
C ALA A 24 -5.45 3.85 -1.26
N ILE A 25 -5.20 2.75 -1.98
CA ILE A 25 -5.49 2.68 -3.42
C ILE A 25 -7.01 2.72 -3.66
N ALA A 26 -7.82 2.07 -2.81
CA ALA A 26 -9.28 2.11 -2.92
C ALA A 26 -9.84 3.53 -2.74
N ASP A 27 -9.28 4.30 -1.81
CA ASP A 27 -9.62 5.71 -1.60
C ASP A 27 -9.28 6.56 -2.83
N ILE A 28 -8.12 6.32 -3.48
CA ILE A 28 -7.72 6.98 -4.72
C ILE A 28 -8.68 6.67 -5.87
N GLU A 29 -9.02 5.39 -6.03
CA GLU A 29 -9.96 4.89 -7.05
C GLU A 29 -11.43 5.24 -6.72
N ASN A 30 -11.68 5.76 -5.52
CA ASN A 30 -13.02 6.05 -4.98
C ASN A 30 -13.96 4.83 -5.08
N VAL A 31 -13.45 3.67 -4.67
CA VAL A 31 -14.18 2.39 -4.60
C VAL A 31 -14.01 1.75 -3.23
N ASP A 32 -14.85 0.77 -2.92
CA ASP A 32 -14.65 -0.05 -1.73
C ASP A 32 -13.40 -0.94 -1.90
N PRO A 33 -12.60 -1.17 -0.84
CA PRO A 33 -11.41 -2.03 -0.90
C PRO A 33 -11.68 -3.45 -1.40
N ILE A 34 -12.89 -3.96 -1.18
CA ILE A 34 -13.33 -5.28 -1.66
C ILE A 34 -13.57 -5.31 -3.18
N ASP A 35 -13.90 -4.17 -3.78
CA ASP A 35 -14.16 -4.02 -5.21
C ASP A 35 -12.89 -3.65 -5.99
N LEU A 36 -11.82 -3.28 -5.29
CA LEU A 36 -10.52 -2.95 -5.89
C LEU A 36 -9.99 -4.02 -6.87
N PRO A 37 -10.06 -5.34 -6.58
CA PRO A 37 -9.64 -6.36 -7.55
C PRO A 37 -10.43 -6.30 -8.86
N THR A 38 -11.69 -5.90 -8.79
CA THR A 38 -12.59 -5.80 -9.94
C THR A 38 -12.33 -4.51 -10.72
N THR A 39 -12.11 -3.39 -10.03
CA THR A 39 -11.91 -2.06 -10.63
C THR A 39 -10.48 -1.88 -11.15
N ALA A 40 -9.47 -2.14 -10.33
CA ALA A 40 -8.06 -2.00 -10.69
C ALA A 40 -7.53 -3.18 -11.52
N GLY A 41 -8.33 -4.26 -11.66
CA GLY A 41 -7.96 -5.46 -12.41
C GLY A 41 -6.76 -6.22 -11.82
N THR A 42 -6.36 -5.89 -10.59
CA THR A 42 -5.19 -6.47 -9.94
C THR A 42 -5.33 -6.47 -8.42
N THR A 43 -4.46 -7.22 -7.74
CA THR A 43 -4.46 -7.34 -6.27
C THR A 43 -3.06 -7.11 -5.73
N LEU A 44 -2.95 -6.69 -4.47
CA LEU A 44 -1.66 -6.57 -3.79
C LEU A 44 -0.90 -7.91 -3.83
N TYR A 45 -1.61 -9.01 -3.63
CA TYR A 45 -1.09 -10.39 -3.68
C TYR A 45 -0.42 -10.74 -5.03
N SER A 46 -0.82 -10.08 -6.13
CA SER A 46 -0.22 -10.28 -7.45
C SER A 46 1.21 -9.73 -7.55
N TYR A 47 1.61 -8.82 -6.66
CA TYR A 47 2.93 -8.15 -6.69
C TYR A 47 3.79 -8.50 -5.47
N VAL A 48 3.17 -8.66 -4.30
CA VAL A 48 3.85 -8.94 -3.05
C VAL A 48 3.00 -9.86 -2.18
N ASP A 49 3.64 -10.76 -1.45
CA ASP A 49 2.95 -11.56 -0.44
C ASP A 49 2.57 -10.65 0.75
N PRO A 50 1.26 -10.47 1.04
CA PRO A 50 0.80 -9.58 2.10
C PRO A 50 1.31 -9.97 3.49
N GLY A 51 1.36 -11.28 3.78
CA GLY A 51 1.81 -11.77 5.09
C GLY A 51 3.31 -11.54 5.31
N ALA A 52 4.12 -11.72 4.26
CA ALA A 52 5.54 -11.43 4.30
C ALA A 52 5.80 -9.92 4.41
N LEU A 53 5.00 -9.08 3.73
CA LEU A 53 5.10 -7.62 3.85
C LEU A 53 4.76 -7.17 5.28
N ASP A 54 3.67 -7.68 5.83
CA ASP A 54 3.24 -7.34 7.20
C ASP A 54 4.31 -7.76 8.22
N ALA A 55 4.84 -8.99 8.09
CA ALA A 55 5.92 -9.48 8.95
C ALA A 55 7.23 -8.70 8.78
N LEU A 56 7.52 -8.21 7.58
CA LEU A 56 8.73 -7.43 7.30
C LEU A 56 8.70 -6.06 7.98
N VAL A 57 7.56 -5.38 7.94
CA VAL A 57 7.39 -4.02 8.48
C VAL A 57 7.23 -4.03 10.01
N ASP A 58 6.70 -5.11 10.59
CA ASP A 58 6.58 -5.30 12.05
C ASP A 58 7.95 -5.40 12.76
N GLY A 59 9.02 -5.77 12.02
CA GLY A 59 10.31 -6.14 12.60
C GLY A 59 11.25 -5.02 13.06
N GLU A 60 11.27 -3.85 12.39
CA GLU A 60 12.05 -2.63 12.76
C GLU A 60 11.89 -1.54 11.68
N ARG A 61 12.65 -0.43 11.72
CA ARG A 61 12.70 0.62 10.66
C ARG A 61 13.12 0.04 9.31
N VAL A 62 12.17 -0.53 8.59
CA VAL A 62 12.33 -0.99 7.21
C VAL A 62 11.73 0.07 6.28
N ALA A 63 12.46 0.34 5.20
CA ALA A 63 11.94 1.10 4.07
C ALA A 63 11.68 0.12 2.92
N VAL A 64 10.43 0.03 2.49
CA VAL A 64 10.00 -0.84 1.38
C VAL A 64 9.45 0.04 0.28
N SER A 65 9.89 -0.18 -0.95
CA SER A 65 9.35 0.52 -2.12
C SER A 65 9.18 -0.44 -3.28
N PHE A 66 8.01 -0.44 -3.88
CA PHE A 66 7.70 -1.26 -5.05
C PHE A 66 6.62 -0.60 -5.91
N SER A 67 6.54 -1.03 -7.16
CA SER A 67 5.50 -0.59 -8.10
C SER A 67 4.39 -1.61 -8.18
N MET A 68 3.16 -1.13 -8.16
CA MET A 68 1.93 -1.90 -8.30
C MET A 68 1.04 -1.22 -9.34
N ALA A 69 0.87 -1.84 -10.50
CA ALA A 69 0.20 -1.25 -11.65
C ALA A 69 0.76 0.15 -12.00
N GLU A 70 -0.07 1.19 -11.92
CA GLU A 70 0.29 2.60 -12.15
C GLU A 70 0.68 3.35 -10.86
N TYR A 71 0.79 2.63 -9.74
CA TYR A 71 1.10 3.20 -8.44
C TYR A 71 2.49 2.81 -7.95
N ARG A 72 3.22 3.79 -7.43
CA ARG A 72 4.42 3.58 -6.62
C ARG A 72 4.06 3.59 -5.14
N ILE A 73 4.28 2.47 -4.49
CA ILE A 73 4.05 2.27 -3.05
C ILE A 73 5.38 2.42 -2.32
N ARG A 74 5.39 3.23 -1.27
CA ARG A 74 6.54 3.37 -0.37
C ARG A 74 6.09 3.34 1.08
N ILE A 75 6.73 2.49 1.87
CA ILE A 75 6.62 2.46 3.32
C ILE A 75 7.99 2.88 3.87
N ASP A 76 8.02 3.90 4.73
CA ASP A 76 9.23 4.41 5.38
C ASP A 76 8.93 4.61 6.87
N GLY A 77 9.38 3.66 7.70
CA GLY A 77 8.97 3.64 9.10
C GLY A 77 7.45 3.47 9.22
N ALA A 78 6.76 4.43 9.85
CA ALA A 78 5.30 4.44 10.03
C ALA A 78 4.53 5.08 8.87
N GLU A 79 5.23 5.64 7.88
CA GLU A 79 4.61 6.40 6.80
C GLU A 79 4.38 5.53 5.56
N LEU A 80 3.14 5.50 5.08
CA LEU A 80 2.77 5.02 3.76
C LEU A 80 2.62 6.20 2.79
N THR A 81 3.28 6.11 1.66
CA THR A 81 3.12 7.00 0.51
C THR A 81 2.69 6.21 -0.72
N VAL A 82 1.68 6.72 -1.41
CA VAL A 82 1.21 6.23 -2.71
C VAL A 82 1.31 7.38 -3.72
N ALA A 83 2.03 7.15 -4.82
CA ALA A 83 2.17 8.11 -5.91
C ALA A 83 1.77 7.47 -7.24
N ALA A 84 1.23 8.24 -8.18
CA ALA A 84 1.05 7.77 -9.55
C ALA A 84 2.38 7.83 -10.31
N GLU A 85 2.66 6.79 -11.11
CA GLU A 85 3.78 6.74 -12.07
C GLU A 85 3.45 7.37 -13.42
#